data_AF-A0A817WM60-F1
#
_entry.id   AF-A0A817WM60-F1
#
_cell.length_a   1.000
_cell.length_b   1.000
_cell.length_c   1.000
_cell.angle_alpha   90.00
_cell.angle_beta   90.00
_cell.angle_gamma   90.00
#
_symmetry.space_group_name_H-M   'P 1'
#
loop_
_entity.id
_entity.type
_entity.pdbx_description
1 polymer ?
#
loop_
_entity_poly.entity_id
_entity_poly.type
_entity_poly.pdbx_seq_one_letter_code
_entity_poly.pdbx_strand_id
1 'polypeptide(L)'
;MLKTIRKTRLMYSIFCFLSFFCFTILTIISWKYLILQNENIKLLISNVVNVAKNQINILYYSSFSNNKTKSISSTSIKTLLLQINKHTLNFTDSKFNNHNTTLETTIQCVGSLNNRSCLYHNLYYVDGSFMVLAVKGKRLPLYSVRTDAFVRTPTTPRKLVFDSYSHLEKFIRISIRPRIFSSVTLYFSQLWHYNIGHAIFDGLYPAYVALIRFSPKHLHPFRILAGLNDCNNCWSEDVYSRFGGLEILKRSVLNKMPREKWFMFEEIDFVLLLLKLE
;
A
#
# COMPACT_ATOMS: atom_id res chain seq x y z
N MET A 1 23.57 -38.08 17.17
CA MET A 1 22.32 -37.39 16.77
C MET A 1 22.43 -35.85 16.79
N LEU A 2 22.87 -35.21 17.89
CA LEU A 2 23.01 -33.73 17.97
C LEU A 2 24.03 -33.09 16.98
N LYS A 3 25.13 -33.77 16.64
CA LYS A 3 26.10 -33.27 15.63
C LYS A 3 25.52 -33.23 14.21
N THR A 4 24.62 -34.15 13.88
CA THR A 4 23.99 -34.24 12.55
C THR A 4 23.00 -33.09 12.33
N ILE A 5 22.22 -32.72 13.36
CA ILE A 5 21.23 -31.63 13.31
C ILE A 5 21.90 -30.25 13.12
N ARG A 6 23.10 -30.04 13.69
CA ARG A 6 23.86 -28.78 13.48
C ARG A 6 24.37 -28.64 12.04
N LYS A 7 24.80 -29.73 11.39
CA LYS A 7 25.24 -29.71 9.99
C LYS A 7 24.09 -29.39 9.03
N THR A 8 22.91 -29.98 9.22
CA THR A 8 21.74 -29.70 8.37
C THR A 8 21.25 -28.26 8.51
N ARG A 9 21.25 -27.67 9.71
CA ARG A 9 20.91 -26.25 9.89
C ARG A 9 21.91 -25.31 9.23
N LEU A 10 23.21 -25.62 9.31
CA LEU A 10 24.25 -24.81 8.67
C LEU A 10 24.14 -24.88 7.14
N MET A 11 23.92 -26.06 6.58
CA MET A 11 23.73 -26.22 5.13
C MET A 11 22.46 -25.53 4.62
N TYR A 12 21.35 -25.57 5.36
CA TYR A 12 20.14 -24.82 5.01
C TYR A 12 20.37 -23.31 5.03
N SER A 13 21.11 -22.80 6.03
CA SER A 13 21.44 -21.37 6.12
C SER A 13 22.32 -20.91 4.95
N ILE A 14 23.33 -21.70 4.59
CA ILE A 14 24.22 -21.40 3.45
C ILE A 14 23.45 -21.49 2.12
N PHE A 15 22.56 -22.47 1.96
CA PHE A 15 21.74 -22.61 0.77
C PHE A 15 20.76 -21.42 0.60
N CYS A 16 20.11 -21.00 1.68
CA CYS A 16 19.27 -19.79 1.66
C CYS A 16 20.08 -18.52 1.36
N PHE A 17 21.31 -18.41 1.87
CA PHE A 17 22.17 -17.26 1.61
C PHE A 17 22.65 -17.23 0.15
N LEU A 18 23.06 -18.37 -0.40
CA LEU A 18 23.49 -18.49 -1.80
C LEU A 18 22.33 -18.32 -2.77
N SER A 19 21.14 -18.84 -2.46
CA SER A 19 19.95 -18.62 -3.30
C SER A 19 19.55 -17.14 -3.29
N PHE A 20 19.63 -16.46 -2.15
CA PHE A 20 19.43 -15.02 -2.05
C PHE A 20 20.49 -14.24 -2.85
N PHE A 21 21.76 -14.63 -2.78
CA PHE A 21 22.85 -13.96 -3.51
C PHE A 21 22.78 -14.18 -5.03
N CYS A 22 22.46 -15.39 -5.49
CA CYS A 22 22.22 -15.65 -6.90
C CYS A 22 20.98 -14.90 -7.40
N PHE A 23 19.91 -14.86 -6.60
CA PHE A 23 18.70 -14.12 -6.94
C PHE A 23 18.97 -12.61 -7.01
N THR A 24 19.73 -12.03 -6.07
CA THR A 24 20.12 -10.62 -6.14
C THR A 24 21.01 -10.33 -7.34
N ILE A 25 21.98 -11.18 -7.67
CA ILE A 25 22.82 -10.99 -8.87
C ILE A 25 22.00 -11.09 -10.16
N LEU A 26 21.15 -12.13 -10.30
CA LEU A 26 20.30 -12.31 -11.49
C LEU A 26 19.26 -11.20 -11.63
N THR A 27 18.65 -10.76 -10.52
CA THR A 27 17.73 -9.62 -10.54
C THR A 27 18.47 -8.32 -10.85
N ILE A 28 19.69 -8.09 -10.34
CA ILE A 28 20.53 -6.94 -10.70
C ILE A 28 20.86 -6.97 -12.19
N ILE A 29 21.25 -8.11 -12.76
CA ILE A 29 21.58 -8.25 -14.18
C ILE A 29 20.33 -8.02 -15.06
N SER A 30 19.20 -8.64 -14.69
CA SER A 30 17.93 -8.49 -15.40
C SER A 30 17.39 -7.05 -15.31
N TRP A 31 17.49 -6.43 -14.14
CA TRP A 31 17.21 -5.00 -13.98
C TRP A 31 18.14 -4.16 -14.84
N LYS A 32 19.46 -4.39 -14.80
CA LYS A 32 20.42 -3.63 -15.61
C LYS A 32 20.07 -3.71 -17.10
N TYR A 33 19.62 -4.86 -17.58
CA TYR A 33 19.15 -5.04 -18.95
C TYR A 33 17.85 -4.28 -19.24
N LEU A 34 16.85 -4.34 -18.33
CA LEU A 34 15.58 -3.61 -18.46
C LEU A 34 15.77 -2.09 -18.41
N ILE A 35 16.70 -1.62 -17.58
CA ILE A 35 17.07 -0.21 -17.43
C ILE A 35 17.76 0.31 -18.68
N LEU A 36 18.60 -0.51 -19.32
CA LEU A 36 19.30 -0.11 -20.54
C LEU A 36 18.35 0.09 -21.73
N GLN A 37 17.21 -0.61 -21.76
CA GLN A 37 16.24 -0.60 -22.86
C GLN A 37 15.13 0.46 -22.72
N ASN A 38 15.00 1.14 -21.59
CA ASN A 38 13.87 2.05 -21.36
C ASN A 38 14.32 3.38 -20.74
N GLU A 39 14.33 4.44 -21.55
CA GLU A 39 14.74 5.80 -21.15
C GLU A 39 13.90 6.36 -19.99
N ASN A 40 12.62 5.99 -19.88
CA ASN A 40 11.78 6.39 -18.75
C ASN A 40 12.22 5.73 -17.43
N ILE A 41 12.74 4.50 -17.50
CA ILE A 41 13.29 3.79 -16.32
C ILE A 41 14.64 4.39 -15.92
N LYS A 42 15.48 4.82 -16.87
CA LYS A 42 16.73 5.53 -16.56
C LYS A 42 16.47 6.83 -15.80
N LEU A 43 15.47 7.60 -16.23
CA LEU A 43 15.06 8.83 -15.55
C LEU A 43 14.54 8.54 -14.13
N LEU A 44 13.70 7.50 -13.98
CA LEU A 44 13.20 7.07 -12.68
C LEU A 44 14.32 6.65 -11.73
N ILE A 45 15.28 5.86 -12.20
CA ILE A 45 16.41 5.41 -11.38
C ILE A 45 17.33 6.58 -11.06
N SER A 46 17.58 7.50 -11.98
CA SER A 46 18.31 8.73 -11.69
C SER A 46 17.64 9.51 -10.57
N ASN A 47 16.32 9.67 -10.61
CA ASN A 47 15.56 10.37 -9.58
C ASN A 47 15.59 9.62 -8.23
N VAL A 48 15.40 8.30 -8.22
CA VAL A 48 15.46 7.48 -7.00
C VAL A 48 16.87 7.48 -6.40
N VAL A 49 17.92 7.37 -7.23
CA VAL A 49 19.33 7.43 -6.80
C VAL A 49 19.67 8.81 -6.25
N ASN A 50 19.17 9.90 -6.85
CA ASN A 50 19.39 11.25 -6.34
C ASN A 50 18.66 11.49 -5.02
N VAL A 51 17.42 11.00 -4.87
CA VAL A 51 16.70 11.03 -3.60
C VAL A 51 17.43 10.20 -2.53
N ALA A 52 17.90 9.00 -2.88
CA ALA A 52 18.66 8.15 -1.97
C ALA A 52 20.00 8.78 -1.57
N LYS A 53 20.74 9.38 -2.51
CA LYS A 53 21.99 10.12 -2.22
C LYS A 53 21.74 11.31 -1.30
N ASN A 54 20.68 12.08 -1.54
CA ASN A 54 20.32 13.21 -0.68
C ASN A 54 19.93 12.73 0.73
N GLN A 55 19.19 11.63 0.85
CA GLN A 55 18.84 11.05 2.15
C GLN A 55 20.05 10.45 2.88
N ILE A 56 20.97 9.77 2.17
CA ILE A 56 22.22 9.26 2.74
C ILE A 56 23.08 10.43 3.22
N ASN A 57 23.18 11.53 2.46
CA ASN A 57 23.89 12.73 2.89
C ASN A 57 23.26 13.32 4.16
N ILE A 58 21.94 13.42 4.25
CA ILE A 58 21.25 13.88 5.46
C ILE A 58 21.56 12.98 6.66
N LEU A 59 21.58 11.65 6.47
CA LEU A 59 21.94 10.70 7.51
C LEU A 59 23.42 10.81 7.91
N TYR A 60 24.32 10.99 6.94
CA TYR A 60 25.76 11.16 7.17
C TYR A 60 26.06 12.46 7.93
N TYR A 61 25.37 13.56 7.60
CA TYR A 61 25.46 14.83 8.33
C TYR A 61 24.85 14.75 9.73
N SER A 62 23.75 14.01 9.91
CA SER A 62 23.15 13.80 11.24
C SER A 62 24.02 12.95 12.17
N SER A 63 24.85 12.05 11.61
CA SER A 63 25.79 11.21 12.37
C SER A 63 27.11 11.91 12.70
N PHE A 64 27.48 12.98 11.98
CA PHE A 64 28.71 13.74 12.22
C PHE A 64 28.51 14.97 13.13
N SER A 65 27.25 15.38 13.36
CA SER A 65 26.92 16.43 14.34
C SER A 65 26.84 15.89 15.78
N ASN A 66 27.81 15.07 16.18
CA ASN A 66 28.04 14.72 17.58
C ASN A 66 29.03 15.74 18.18
N ASN A 67 28.52 16.91 18.53
CA ASN A 67 28.97 17.69 19.68
C ASN A 67 28.02 18.87 19.93
N LYS A 68 27.25 18.78 21.01
CA LYS A 68 26.30 19.79 21.55
C LYS A 68 25.06 20.11 20.70
N THR A 69 24.13 19.17 20.59
CA THR A 69 22.72 19.52 20.37
C THR A 69 21.91 19.17 21.62
N LYS A 70 21.37 20.21 22.26
CA LYS A 70 20.40 20.12 23.37
C LYS A 70 19.33 19.09 23.02
N SER A 71 19.11 18.14 23.92
CA SER A 71 18.04 17.16 23.83
C SER A 71 16.70 17.88 23.63
N ILE A 72 16.16 17.84 22.42
CA ILE A 72 14.79 18.23 22.17
C ILE A 72 13.93 17.27 23.00
N SER A 73 13.27 17.81 24.00
CA SER A 73 12.43 17.07 24.94
C SER A 73 11.44 16.20 24.15
N SER A 74 11.39 14.90 24.46
CA SER A 74 10.44 13.97 23.81
C SER A 74 8.99 14.41 23.94
N THR A 75 8.71 15.28 24.91
CA THR A 75 7.41 15.91 25.13
C THR A 75 7.04 16.88 23.99
N SER A 76 7.99 17.63 23.44
CA SER A 76 7.73 18.56 22.33
C SER A 76 7.41 17.83 21.03
N ILE A 77 8.04 16.68 20.78
CA ILE A 77 7.75 15.84 19.60
C ILE A 77 6.38 15.18 19.73
N LYS A 78 6.01 14.70 20.93
CA LYS A 78 4.67 14.14 21.19
C LYS A 78 3.56 15.19 21.00
N THR A 79 3.76 16.43 21.45
CA THR A 79 2.79 17.51 21.27
C THR A 79 2.65 17.91 19.80
N LEU A 80 3.78 17.95 19.06
CA LEU A 80 3.76 18.23 17.62
C LEU A 80 3.02 17.14 16.83
N LEU A 81 3.26 15.86 17.15
CA LEU A 81 2.55 14.72 16.56
C LEU A 81 1.04 14.73 16.89
N LEU A 82 0.67 15.13 18.11
CA LEU A 82 -0.74 15.29 18.50
C LEU A 82 -1.43 16.45 17.77
N GLN A 83 -0.73 17.54 17.49
CA GLN A 83 -1.25 18.67 16.71
C GLN A 83 -1.39 18.32 15.21
N ILE A 84 -0.43 17.59 14.64
CA ILE A 84 -0.51 17.10 13.26
C ILE A 84 -1.70 16.13 13.09
N ASN A 85 -1.92 15.23 14.06
CA ASN A 85 -3.08 14.33 14.05
C ASN A 85 -4.42 15.07 14.18
N LYS A 86 -4.49 16.19 14.93
CA LYS A 86 -5.70 17.03 14.99
C LYS A 86 -5.97 17.76 13.67
N HIS A 87 -4.95 18.28 12.99
CA HIS A 87 -5.14 18.95 11.70
C HIS A 87 -5.50 18.00 10.55
N THR A 88 -5.07 16.74 10.62
CA THR A 88 -5.38 15.72 9.59
C THR A 88 -6.83 15.18 9.72
N LEU A 89 -7.53 15.50 10.82
CA LEU A 89 -8.90 15.02 11.09
C LEU A 89 -10.02 16.02 10.72
N ASN A 90 -9.70 17.28 10.39
CA ASN A 90 -10.70 18.27 9.95
C ASN A 90 -10.93 18.27 8.42
N PHE A 91 -10.54 17.20 7.74
CA PHE A 91 -10.47 17.12 6.29
C PHE A 91 -11.69 16.41 5.68
N THR A 92 -12.93 16.70 6.08
CA THR A 92 -14.12 16.18 5.36
C THR A 92 -15.37 16.91 5.78
N ASP A 93 -15.85 17.82 4.94
CA ASP A 93 -17.30 18.05 4.74
C ASP A 93 -17.58 18.77 3.40
N SER A 94 -16.64 19.56 2.87
CA SER A 94 -16.87 20.31 1.62
C SER A 94 -16.89 19.49 0.33
N LYS A 95 -16.42 18.23 0.33
CA LYS A 95 -16.23 17.46 -0.92
C LYS A 95 -17.50 16.74 -1.44
N PHE A 96 -18.56 16.61 -0.63
CA PHE A 96 -19.80 15.93 -1.04
C PHE A 96 -20.72 16.78 -1.94
N ASN A 97 -20.41 18.06 -2.14
CA ASN A 97 -21.22 19.00 -2.91
C ASN A 97 -20.92 19.01 -4.41
N ASN A 98 -19.94 18.23 -4.88
CA ASN A 98 -19.71 18.11 -6.31
C ASN A 98 -20.74 17.13 -6.90
N HIS A 99 -21.87 17.66 -7.40
CA HIS A 99 -23.05 16.91 -7.83
C HIS A 99 -22.82 15.90 -8.98
N ASN A 100 -21.63 15.87 -9.58
CA ASN A 100 -21.38 15.07 -10.79
C ASN A 100 -20.67 13.73 -10.52
N THR A 101 -20.25 13.43 -9.29
CA THR A 101 -19.58 12.14 -9.00
C THR A 101 -20.59 11.09 -8.55
N THR A 102 -20.67 9.98 -9.29
CA THR A 102 -21.51 8.84 -8.89
C THR A 102 -21.01 8.24 -7.59
N LEU A 103 -21.90 7.93 -6.64
CA LEU A 103 -21.54 7.26 -5.37
C LEU A 103 -21.46 5.73 -5.48
N GLU A 104 -21.87 5.20 -6.62
CA GLU A 104 -21.76 3.79 -6.95
C GLU A 104 -20.28 3.38 -7.10
N THR A 105 -19.95 2.15 -6.69
CA THR A 105 -18.62 1.61 -6.93
C THR A 105 -18.43 1.30 -8.41
N THR A 106 -17.32 1.78 -9.00
CA THR A 106 -16.88 1.38 -10.34
C THR A 106 -15.57 0.62 -10.24
N ILE A 107 -15.33 -0.31 -11.17
CA ILE A 107 -14.19 -1.21 -11.11
C ILE A 107 -13.55 -1.31 -12.49
N GLN A 108 -12.25 -1.03 -12.57
CA GLN A 108 -11.43 -1.19 -13.75
C GLN A 108 -10.33 -2.20 -13.45
N CYS A 109 -10.32 -3.33 -14.15
CA CYS A 109 -9.31 -4.35 -13.98
C CYS A 109 -8.44 -4.49 -15.24
N VAL A 110 -7.13 -4.61 -15.05
CA VAL A 110 -6.14 -4.76 -16.13
C VAL A 110 -5.31 -6.03 -15.87
N GLY A 111 -5.11 -6.83 -16.91
CA GLY A 111 -4.30 -8.06 -16.87
C GLY A 111 -5.10 -9.37 -16.83
N SER A 112 -4.38 -10.48 -16.96
CA SER A 112 -4.94 -11.85 -16.90
C SER A 112 -5.39 -12.22 -15.49
N LEU A 113 -6.17 -13.28 -15.31
CA LEU A 113 -6.67 -13.71 -13.98
C LEU A 113 -5.56 -13.90 -12.94
N ASN A 114 -4.39 -14.36 -13.38
CA ASN A 114 -3.22 -14.58 -12.52
C ASN A 114 -2.34 -13.33 -12.37
N ASN A 115 -2.55 -12.31 -13.21
CA ASN A 115 -1.76 -11.07 -13.22
C ASN A 115 -2.66 -9.80 -13.25
N ARG A 116 -3.76 -9.82 -12.50
CA ARG A 116 -4.79 -8.76 -12.52
C ARG A 116 -4.56 -7.73 -11.42
N SER A 117 -4.51 -6.46 -11.80
CA SER A 117 -4.72 -5.33 -10.88
C SER A 117 -6.13 -4.78 -11.08
N CYS A 118 -6.78 -4.33 -10.01
CA CYS A 118 -8.09 -3.70 -10.11
C CYS A 118 -8.11 -2.37 -9.34
N LEU A 119 -8.47 -1.31 -10.05
CA LEU A 119 -8.74 0.01 -9.51
C LEU A 119 -10.24 0.13 -9.23
N TYR A 120 -10.57 0.43 -7.99
CA TYR A 120 -11.93 0.66 -7.54
C TYR A 120 -12.12 2.15 -7.27
N HIS A 121 -13.22 2.70 -7.76
CA HIS A 121 -13.67 4.04 -7.36
C HIS A 121 -14.85 3.89 -6.41
N ASN A 122 -14.86 4.68 -5.33
CA ASN A 122 -15.85 4.60 -4.26
C ASN A 122 -15.97 3.18 -3.69
N LEU A 123 -14.86 2.60 -3.23
CA LEU A 123 -14.91 1.33 -2.49
C LEU A 123 -15.14 1.60 -1.02
N TYR A 124 -16.06 0.86 -0.42
CA TYR A 124 -16.45 1.06 0.97
C TYR A 124 -15.76 0.05 1.88
N TYR A 125 -15.50 0.44 3.12
CA TYR A 125 -14.99 -0.45 4.16
C TYR A 125 -15.88 -0.37 5.39
N VAL A 126 -16.40 -1.52 5.82
CA VAL A 126 -17.29 -1.65 6.98
C VAL A 126 -17.10 -3.04 7.59
N ASP A 127 -17.11 -3.08 8.93
CA ASP A 127 -17.01 -4.30 9.72
C ASP A 127 -15.85 -5.23 9.29
N GLY A 128 -14.67 -4.64 9.05
CA GLY A 128 -13.46 -5.38 8.69
C GLY A 128 -13.40 -5.89 7.25
N SER A 129 -14.34 -5.49 6.39
CA SER A 129 -14.48 -5.99 5.03
C SER A 129 -14.69 -4.87 4.00
N PHE A 130 -14.15 -5.06 2.80
CA PHE A 130 -14.45 -4.21 1.66
C PHE A 130 -15.83 -4.53 1.09
N MET A 131 -16.54 -3.50 0.67
CA MET A 131 -17.88 -3.58 0.12
C MET A 131 -18.02 -2.74 -1.15
N VAL A 132 -18.57 -3.38 -2.19
CA VAL A 132 -18.99 -2.79 -3.46
C VAL A 132 -20.47 -2.44 -3.35
N LEU A 133 -20.82 -1.18 -3.60
CA LEU A 133 -22.20 -0.74 -3.70
C LEU A 133 -22.55 -0.59 -5.18
N ALA A 134 -23.60 -1.29 -5.64
CA ALA A 134 -24.01 -1.30 -7.04
C ALA A 134 -25.52 -1.07 -7.19
N VAL A 135 -25.93 -0.57 -8.34
CA VAL A 135 -27.35 -0.49 -8.73
C VAL A 135 -27.75 -1.72 -9.55
N LYS A 136 -28.97 -2.19 -9.35
CA LYS A 136 -29.53 -3.35 -10.06
C LYS A 136 -29.44 -3.16 -11.57
N GLY A 137 -29.08 -4.23 -12.29
CA GLY A 137 -28.88 -4.21 -13.73
C GLY A 137 -27.46 -3.85 -14.19
N LYS A 138 -26.62 -3.26 -13.32
CA LYS A 138 -25.22 -2.98 -13.69
C LYS A 138 -24.37 -4.25 -13.64
N ARG A 139 -23.69 -4.53 -14.75
CA ARG A 139 -22.71 -5.61 -14.86
C ARG A 139 -21.36 -5.11 -14.35
N LEU A 140 -20.80 -5.79 -13.35
CA LEU A 140 -19.45 -5.56 -12.87
C LEU A 140 -18.50 -6.61 -13.47
N PRO A 141 -17.24 -6.27 -13.76
CA PRO A 141 -16.25 -7.25 -14.20
C PRO A 141 -15.96 -8.27 -13.10
N LEU A 142 -15.24 -9.34 -13.40
CA LEU A 142 -14.71 -10.21 -12.35
C LEU A 142 -13.63 -9.46 -11.56
N TYR A 143 -13.92 -9.11 -10.32
CA TYR A 143 -13.09 -8.21 -9.49
C TYR A 143 -12.45 -8.90 -8.27
N SER A 144 -12.29 -10.23 -8.31
CA SER A 144 -11.56 -10.93 -7.26
C SER A 144 -10.06 -10.67 -7.42
N VAL A 145 -9.41 -10.23 -6.34
CA VAL A 145 -8.01 -9.78 -6.36
C VAL A 145 -7.24 -10.37 -5.18
N ARG A 146 -5.98 -10.76 -5.42
CA ARG A 146 -5.09 -11.20 -4.35
C ARG A 146 -4.48 -9.96 -3.72
N THR A 147 -4.54 -9.87 -2.39
CA THR A 147 -4.11 -8.68 -1.65
C THR A 147 -2.87 -8.94 -0.80
N ASP A 148 -2.37 -10.17 -0.89
CA ASP A 148 -1.25 -10.70 -0.12
C ASP A 148 -0.55 -11.75 -0.99
N ALA A 149 0.78 -11.67 -1.10
CA ALA A 149 1.57 -12.60 -1.92
C ALA A 149 1.39 -14.05 -1.50
N PHE A 150 1.18 -14.26 -0.20
CA PHE A 150 1.21 -15.56 0.46
C PHE A 150 -0.20 -16.16 0.60
N VAL A 151 -1.24 -15.33 0.47
CA VAL A 151 -2.63 -15.82 0.45
C VAL A 151 -2.99 -16.24 -0.98
N ARG A 152 -3.24 -17.54 -1.18
CA ARG A 152 -3.62 -18.12 -2.47
C ARG A 152 -5.06 -17.78 -2.86
N THR A 153 -5.94 -17.65 -1.85
CA THR A 153 -7.35 -17.35 -2.07
C THR A 153 -7.50 -15.86 -2.38
N PRO A 154 -8.03 -15.48 -3.55
CA PRO A 154 -8.26 -14.08 -3.84
C PRO A 154 -9.37 -13.54 -2.92
N THR A 155 -9.23 -12.28 -2.53
CA THR A 155 -10.25 -11.58 -1.74
C THR A 155 -11.27 -10.99 -2.70
N THR A 156 -12.54 -11.28 -2.44
CA THR A 156 -13.67 -10.69 -3.17
C THR A 156 -14.41 -9.75 -2.22
N PRO A 157 -14.41 -8.44 -2.48
CA PRO A 157 -15.26 -7.50 -1.75
C PRO A 157 -16.72 -7.95 -1.71
N ARG A 158 -17.38 -7.78 -0.56
CA ARG A 158 -18.81 -8.03 -0.40
C ARG A 158 -19.58 -7.11 -1.36
N LYS A 159 -20.77 -7.52 -1.79
CA LYS A 159 -21.59 -6.72 -2.71
C LYS A 159 -22.93 -6.40 -2.07
N LEU A 160 -23.33 -5.13 -2.11
CA LEU A 160 -24.67 -4.68 -1.77
C LEU A 160 -25.30 -4.04 -3.02
N VAL A 161 -26.52 -4.46 -3.34
CA VAL A 161 -27.23 -4.03 -4.55
C VAL A 161 -28.45 -3.23 -4.17
N PHE A 162 -28.62 -2.06 -4.79
CA PHE A 162 -29.78 -1.18 -4.63
C PHE A 162 -30.67 -1.25 -5.85
N ASP A 163 -31.98 -1.12 -5.67
CA ASP A 163 -32.94 -1.13 -6.77
C ASP A 163 -32.80 0.08 -7.70
N SER A 164 -32.37 1.23 -7.15
CA SER A 164 -32.19 2.49 -7.89
C SER A 164 -31.01 3.29 -7.34
N TYR A 165 -30.48 4.20 -8.16
CA TYR A 165 -29.44 5.12 -7.72
C TYR A 165 -29.92 6.04 -6.60
N SER A 166 -31.19 6.48 -6.62
CA SER A 166 -31.78 7.31 -5.56
C SER A 166 -31.75 6.60 -4.19
N HIS A 167 -32.04 5.30 -4.14
CA HIS A 167 -31.92 4.52 -2.90
C HIS A 167 -30.46 4.40 -2.42
N LEU A 168 -29.52 4.16 -3.34
CA LEU A 168 -28.09 4.13 -3.04
C LEU A 168 -27.60 5.47 -2.48
N GLU A 169 -27.96 6.57 -3.14
CA GLU A 169 -27.57 7.92 -2.72
C GLU A 169 -28.15 8.26 -1.36
N LYS A 170 -29.44 7.97 -1.13
CA LYS A 170 -30.11 8.17 0.16
C LYS A 170 -29.40 7.38 1.27
N PHE A 171 -29.07 6.11 1.02
CA PHE A 171 -28.34 5.28 1.97
C PHE A 171 -26.98 5.88 2.34
N ILE A 172 -26.21 6.36 1.36
CA ILE A 172 -24.87 6.89 1.59
C ILE A 172 -24.93 8.25 2.31
N ARG A 173 -25.73 9.19 1.80
CA ARG A 173 -25.79 10.56 2.32
C ARG A 173 -26.54 10.66 3.65
N ILE A 174 -27.58 9.85 3.86
CA ILE A 174 -28.44 9.95 5.04
C ILE A 174 -28.07 8.92 6.09
N SER A 175 -27.93 7.65 5.71
CA SER A 175 -27.79 6.55 6.68
C SER A 175 -26.36 6.37 7.17
N ILE A 176 -25.37 6.28 6.28
CA ILE A 176 -24.02 5.83 6.68
C ILE A 176 -22.99 6.97 6.82
N ARG A 177 -23.09 8.03 6.01
CA ARG A 177 -22.18 9.21 5.99
C ARG A 177 -20.70 8.82 6.16
N PRO A 178 -20.12 8.13 5.16
CA PRO A 178 -18.82 7.50 5.33
C PRO A 178 -17.71 8.55 5.48
N ARG A 179 -16.67 8.23 6.26
CA ARG A 179 -15.44 9.03 6.24
C ARG A 179 -14.72 8.79 4.92
N ILE A 180 -14.46 9.87 4.18
CA ILE A 180 -13.83 9.79 2.85
C ILE A 180 -12.31 9.86 2.97
N PHE A 181 -11.64 8.88 2.36
CA PHE A 181 -10.23 8.93 2.02
C PHE A 181 -10.10 9.35 0.57
N SER A 182 -9.75 10.63 0.38
CA SER A 182 -9.48 11.20 -0.93
C SER A 182 -8.11 10.77 -1.44
N SER A 183 -7.92 10.78 -2.76
CA SER A 183 -6.70 10.33 -3.46
C SER A 183 -6.52 8.81 -3.52
N VAL A 184 -5.59 8.38 -4.38
CA VAL A 184 -5.25 6.97 -4.60
C VAL A 184 -4.76 6.33 -3.30
N THR A 185 -5.34 5.19 -2.98
CA THR A 185 -4.87 4.30 -1.91
C THR A 185 -4.38 2.98 -2.52
N LEU A 186 -3.18 2.54 -2.15
CA LEU A 186 -2.66 1.22 -2.54
C LEU A 186 -2.88 0.24 -1.40
N TYR A 187 -3.55 -0.88 -1.69
CA TYR A 187 -3.76 -1.94 -0.71
C TYR A 187 -2.89 -3.16 -1.02
N PHE A 188 -2.02 -3.50 -0.07
CA PHE A 188 -1.19 -4.71 -0.12
C PHE A 188 -0.78 -5.18 1.27
N SER A 189 -0.37 -6.45 1.36
CA SER A 189 0.09 -7.11 2.58
C SER A 189 1.32 -7.97 2.29
N GLN A 190 2.22 -8.07 3.26
CA GLN A 190 3.41 -8.91 3.20
C GLN A 190 3.74 -9.43 4.59
N LEU A 191 4.41 -10.59 4.69
CA LEU A 191 4.66 -11.25 5.98
C LEU A 191 5.87 -10.68 6.74
N TRP A 192 6.91 -10.26 6.02
CA TRP A 192 8.22 -9.99 6.63
C TRP A 192 8.51 -8.49 6.80
N HIS A 193 7.73 -7.85 7.67
CA HIS A 193 7.82 -6.39 7.85
C HIS A 193 9.12 -5.88 8.48
N TYR A 194 9.91 -6.78 9.08
CA TYR A 194 11.22 -6.49 9.66
C TYR A 194 12.37 -6.55 8.65
N ASN A 195 12.10 -6.88 7.38
CA ASN A 195 13.12 -7.00 6.35
C ASN A 195 12.90 -5.93 5.28
N ILE A 196 13.89 -5.06 5.09
CA ILE A 196 13.85 -3.98 4.10
C ILE A 196 13.70 -4.49 2.67
N GLY A 197 14.32 -5.64 2.33
CA GLY A 197 14.19 -6.26 1.02
C GLY A 197 12.76 -6.66 0.73
N HIS A 198 12.08 -7.32 1.67
CA HIS A 198 10.67 -7.66 1.52
C HIS A 198 9.81 -6.40 1.41
N ALA A 199 10.04 -5.37 2.23
CA ALA A 199 9.30 -4.11 2.11
C ALA A 199 9.39 -3.51 0.70
N ILE A 200 10.58 -3.56 0.07
CA ILE A 200 10.78 -3.02 -1.27
C ILE A 200 10.18 -3.95 -2.34
N PHE A 201 10.53 -5.24 -2.34
CA PHE A 201 10.21 -6.15 -3.44
C PHE A 201 8.83 -6.80 -3.34
N ASP A 202 8.36 -7.08 -2.12
CA ASP A 202 7.04 -7.66 -1.89
C ASP A 202 5.99 -6.56 -1.66
N GLY A 203 6.40 -5.42 -1.07
CA GLY A 203 5.52 -4.29 -0.82
C GLY A 203 5.48 -3.30 -1.98
N LEU A 204 6.49 -2.42 -2.05
CA LEU A 204 6.44 -1.23 -2.90
C LEU A 204 6.57 -1.50 -4.39
N TYR A 205 7.42 -2.44 -4.81
CA TYR A 205 7.63 -2.75 -6.22
C TYR A 205 6.33 -3.13 -6.93
N PRO A 206 5.55 -4.14 -6.48
CA PRO A 206 4.29 -4.47 -7.13
C PRO A 206 3.29 -3.31 -7.02
N ALA A 207 3.31 -2.55 -5.92
CA ALA A 207 2.42 -1.40 -5.73
C ALA A 207 2.68 -0.31 -6.77
N TYR A 208 3.95 -0.03 -7.05
CA TYR A 208 4.37 0.90 -8.09
C TYR A 208 4.03 0.39 -9.50
N VAL A 209 4.21 -0.91 -9.76
CA VAL A 209 3.79 -1.53 -11.04
C VAL A 209 2.28 -1.38 -11.26
N ALA A 210 1.47 -1.51 -10.20
CA ALA A 210 0.03 -1.31 -10.28
C ALA A 210 -0.32 0.16 -10.66
N LEU A 211 0.35 1.14 -10.05
CA LEU A 211 0.20 2.56 -10.42
C LEU A 211 0.58 2.85 -11.88
N ILE A 212 1.58 2.16 -12.43
CA ILE A 212 1.94 2.31 -13.86
C ILE A 212 0.82 1.78 -14.77
N ARG A 213 0.19 0.65 -14.40
CA ARG A 213 -0.92 0.06 -15.18
C ARG A 213 -2.12 1.00 -15.28
N PHE A 214 -2.31 1.84 -14.28
CA PHE A 214 -3.31 2.89 -14.26
C PHE A 214 -2.67 4.27 -14.47
N SER A 215 -1.96 4.48 -15.57
CA SER A 215 -1.37 5.79 -15.88
C SER A 215 -2.43 6.91 -15.90
N PRO A 216 -2.13 8.13 -15.40
CA PRO A 216 -0.84 8.63 -14.91
C PRO A 216 -0.66 8.52 -13.38
N LYS A 217 -1.32 7.58 -12.69
CA LYS A 217 -1.40 7.58 -11.22
C LYS A 217 -0.04 7.47 -10.50
N HIS A 218 0.97 6.88 -11.14
CA HIS A 218 2.35 6.82 -10.63
C HIS A 218 3.04 8.19 -10.47
N LEU A 219 2.48 9.26 -11.03
CA LEU A 219 3.00 10.63 -10.91
C LEU A 219 2.45 11.39 -9.69
N HIS A 220 1.51 10.80 -8.95
CA HIS A 220 0.84 11.45 -7.82
C HIS A 220 1.19 10.77 -6.49
N PRO A 221 1.22 11.53 -5.38
CA PRO A 221 1.28 10.94 -4.04
C PRO A 221 0.12 9.97 -3.82
N PHE A 222 0.37 8.89 -3.09
CA PHE A 222 -0.60 7.85 -2.78
C PHE A 222 -0.54 7.44 -1.31
N ARG A 223 -1.70 7.04 -0.79
CA ARG A 223 -1.84 6.51 0.55
C ARG A 223 -1.53 5.02 0.52
N ILE A 224 -0.88 4.51 1.55
CA ILE A 224 -0.63 3.07 1.67
C ILE A 224 -1.57 2.49 2.73
N LEU A 225 -2.45 1.58 2.32
CA LEU A 225 -3.18 0.72 3.24
C LEU A 225 -2.42 -0.60 3.34
N ALA A 226 -1.75 -0.83 4.46
CA ALA A 226 -0.91 -2.01 4.62
C ALA A 226 -1.35 -2.89 5.79
N GLY A 227 -1.16 -4.20 5.63
CA GLY A 227 -1.30 -5.21 6.68
C GLY A 227 -0.24 -5.13 7.80
N LEU A 228 0.23 -3.92 8.13
CA LEU A 228 1.19 -3.69 9.21
C LEU A 228 0.54 -4.01 10.55
N ASN A 229 0.89 -5.15 11.13
CA ASN A 229 0.55 -5.47 12.51
C ASN A 229 1.40 -4.60 13.46
N ASP A 230 0.97 -4.45 14.71
CA ASP A 230 1.62 -3.60 15.73
C ASP A 230 3.05 -4.11 16.03
N CYS A 231 4.02 -3.71 15.21
CA CYS A 231 5.41 -4.12 15.31
C CYS A 231 6.30 -2.92 15.60
N ASN A 232 7.11 -3.03 16.64
CA ASN A 232 7.93 -1.92 17.14
C ASN A 232 9.14 -1.60 16.24
N ASN A 233 9.60 -2.56 15.41
CA ASN A 233 10.83 -2.45 14.61
C ASN A 233 10.62 -2.82 13.13
N CYS A 234 9.52 -2.39 12.54
CA CYS A 234 9.22 -2.72 11.14
C CYS A 234 9.86 -1.75 10.15
N TRP A 235 10.83 -2.28 9.40
CA TRP A 235 11.41 -1.60 8.24
C TRP A 235 10.37 -1.25 7.19
N SER A 236 9.32 -2.04 7.02
CA SER A 236 8.22 -1.71 6.10
C SER A 236 7.58 -0.37 6.39
N GLU A 237 7.38 0.00 7.65
CA GLU A 237 6.73 1.28 7.98
C GLU A 237 7.62 2.46 7.60
N ASP A 238 8.91 2.43 7.95
CA ASP A 238 9.89 3.44 7.54
C ASP A 238 9.97 3.54 6.01
N VAL A 239 10.11 2.40 5.32
CA VAL A 239 10.17 2.35 3.86
C VAL A 239 8.90 2.93 3.24
N TYR A 240 7.71 2.44 3.60
CA TYR A 240 6.45 2.91 3.02
C TYR A 240 6.23 4.40 3.25
N SER A 241 6.62 4.92 4.43
CA SER A 241 6.42 6.33 4.77
C SER A 241 7.24 7.27 3.89
N ARG A 242 8.39 6.80 3.39
CA ARG A 242 9.26 7.56 2.49
C ARG A 242 8.77 7.58 1.05
N PHE A 243 7.99 6.58 0.62
CA PHE A 243 7.62 6.41 -0.80
C PHE A 243 6.15 6.69 -1.11
N GLY A 244 5.22 6.55 -0.16
CA GLY A 244 3.80 6.84 -0.41
C GLY A 244 3.52 8.31 -0.74
N GLY A 245 4.19 9.22 -0.02
CA GLY A 245 3.93 10.67 -0.14
C GLY A 245 2.65 11.14 0.54
N LEU A 246 1.76 10.22 0.95
CA LEU A 246 0.64 10.46 1.87
C LEU A 246 0.78 9.58 3.13
N GLU A 247 -0.28 9.50 3.94
CA GLU A 247 -0.31 8.70 5.17
C GLU A 247 -0.26 7.18 4.93
N ILE A 248 0.21 6.44 5.95
CA ILE A 248 0.04 4.99 6.03
C ILE A 248 -1.19 4.70 6.89
N LEU A 249 -2.18 4.03 6.31
CA LEU A 249 -3.26 3.41 7.06
C LEU A 249 -2.86 1.99 7.43
N LYS A 250 -2.77 1.72 8.74
CA LYS A 250 -2.58 0.36 9.23
C LYS A 250 -3.92 -0.36 9.21
N ARG A 251 -3.97 -1.56 8.60
CA ARG A 251 -5.19 -2.38 8.59
C ARG A 251 -5.68 -2.70 10.01
N SER A 252 -4.76 -2.87 10.96
CA SER A 252 -5.09 -3.06 12.38
C SER A 252 -5.90 -1.90 12.96
N VAL A 253 -5.61 -0.66 12.55
CA VAL A 253 -6.34 0.53 12.96
C VAL A 253 -7.74 0.53 12.36
N LEU A 254 -7.89 0.22 11.06
CA LEU A 254 -9.21 0.07 10.44
C LEU A 254 -10.06 -1.03 11.09
N ASN A 255 -9.44 -2.13 11.53
CA ASN A 255 -10.13 -3.23 12.20
C ASN A 255 -10.55 -2.92 13.63
N LYS A 256 -9.82 -2.03 14.33
CA LYS A 256 -10.13 -1.60 15.70
C LYS A 256 -11.16 -0.46 15.75
N MET A 257 -11.55 0.10 14.61
CA MET A 257 -12.55 1.15 14.56
C MET A 257 -13.94 0.63 14.97
N PRO A 258 -14.82 1.51 15.50
CA PRO A 258 -16.15 1.12 15.93
C PRO A 258 -16.89 0.36 14.84
N ARG A 259 -17.61 -0.70 15.25
CA ARG A 259 -18.58 -1.39 14.38
C ARG A 259 -19.56 -0.34 13.85
N GLU A 260 -20.06 -0.56 12.63
CA GLU A 260 -20.98 0.36 11.93
C GLU A 260 -20.35 1.66 11.41
N LYS A 261 -19.05 1.93 11.63
CA LYS A 261 -18.39 3.07 10.98
C LYS A 261 -17.99 2.74 9.56
N TRP A 262 -18.47 3.54 8.61
CA TRP A 262 -18.17 3.38 7.19
C TRP A 262 -17.02 4.28 6.76
N PHE A 263 -16.16 3.73 5.90
CA PHE A 263 -15.11 4.46 5.20
C PHE A 263 -15.32 4.32 3.70
N MET A 264 -15.01 5.36 2.95
CA MET A 264 -15.06 5.36 1.49
C MET A 264 -13.69 5.74 0.96
N PHE A 265 -13.11 4.88 0.14
CA PHE A 265 -11.91 5.18 -0.63
C PHE A 265 -12.36 5.71 -1.98
N GLU A 266 -12.05 6.96 -2.27
CA GLU A 266 -12.36 7.59 -3.56
C GLU A 266 -11.72 6.79 -4.70
N GLU A 267 -10.46 6.41 -4.52
CA GLU A 267 -9.71 5.52 -5.40
C GLU A 267 -8.87 4.55 -4.58
N ILE A 268 -9.00 3.24 -4.84
CA ILE A 268 -8.16 2.22 -4.23
C ILE A 268 -7.74 1.16 -5.25
N ASP A 269 -6.44 0.91 -5.32
CA ASP A 269 -5.86 -0.12 -6.18
C ASP A 269 -5.47 -1.34 -5.34
N PHE A 270 -5.96 -2.49 -5.77
CA PHE A 270 -5.61 -3.77 -5.20
C PHE A 270 -4.43 -4.32 -5.98
N VAL A 271 -3.27 -4.20 -5.33
CA VAL A 271 -1.99 -4.53 -5.92
C VAL A 271 -1.82 -6.04 -5.94
N LEU A 272 -1.61 -6.59 -7.13
CA LEU A 272 -1.16 -7.96 -7.25
C LEU A 272 0.35 -8.07 -7.04
N LEU A 273 0.71 -8.90 -6.08
CA LEU A 273 2.07 -9.37 -5.84
C LEU A 273 2.51 -10.40 -6.88
N LEU A 274 3.46 -10.00 -7.73
CA LEU A 274 3.98 -10.73 -8.91
C LEU A 274 4.86 -11.95 -8.61
N LEU A 275 4.80 -12.55 -7.42
CA LEU A 275 5.62 -13.70 -7.08
C LEU A 275 4.90 -15.01 -7.41
N LYS A 276 4.76 -15.28 -8.70
CA LYS A 276 4.66 -16.67 -9.18
C LYS A 276 6.04 -17.05 -9.71
N LEU A 277 6.92 -17.47 -8.79
CA LEU A 277 8.08 -18.26 -9.17
C LEU A 277 7.50 -19.62 -9.55
N GLU A 278 7.28 -19.82 -10.84
CA GLU A 278 6.95 -21.14 -11.41
C GLU A 278 8.19 -22.03 -11.40
#